data_AF-A0A1M5D8S6-F1
#
_entry.id   AF-A0A1M5D8S6-F1
#
_cell.length_a   1.000
_cell.length_b   1.000
_cell.length_c   1.000
_cell.angle_alpha   90.00
_cell.angle_beta   90.00
_cell.angle_gamma   90.00
#
_symmetry.space_group_name_H-M   'P 1'
#
loop_
_entity.id
_entity.type
_entity.pdbx_description
1 polymer ?
#
loop_
_entity_poly.entity_id
_entity_poly.type
_entity_poly.pdbx_seq_one_letter_code
_entity_poly.pdbx_strand_id
1 'polypeptide(L)' 'MSKLIARIFVGIFMAAILMAINEFLVPESLYMNDAFNHFMSVCYFACIIVPCVIYFIKTPPGTNNKGERIG' A
#
# COMPACT_ATOMS: atom_id res chain seq x y z
N MET A 1 17.63 -0.57 5.91
CA MET A 1 16.47 -0.78 6.82
C MET A 1 15.53 0.44 6.85
N SER A 2 15.97 1.67 7.20
CA SER A 2 15.06 2.83 7.37
C SER A 2 14.22 3.23 6.15
N LYS A 3 14.72 3.05 4.92
CA LYS A 3 13.99 3.43 3.69
C LYS A 3 12.82 2.50 3.37
N LEU A 4 12.92 1.22 3.75
CA LEU A 4 11.83 0.25 3.58
C LEU A 4 10.69 0.57 4.55
N ILE A 5 11.04 0.81 5.83
CA ILE A 5 10.10 1.20 6.88
C ILE A 5 9.37 2.50 6.53
N ALA A 6 10.08 3.51 6.03
CA ALA A 6 9.45 4.76 5.59
C ALA A 6 8.43 4.54 4.44
N ARG A 7 8.68 3.60 3.54
CA ARG A 7 7.78 3.27 2.42
C ARG A 7 6.56 2.46 2.86
N ILE A 8 6.76 1.52 3.80
CA ILE A 8 5.66 0.81 4.45
C ILE A 8 4.77 1.80 5.19
N PHE A 9 5.36 2.80 5.87
CA PHE A 9 4.62 3.89 6.50
C PHE A 9 3.75 4.68 5.52
N VAL A 10 4.24 4.95 4.31
CA VAL A 10 3.43 5.60 3.26
C VAL A 10 2.26 4.71 2.83
N GLY A 11 2.46 3.40 2.69
CA GLY A 11 1.38 2.46 2.38
C GLY A 11 0.32 2.39 3.49
N ILE A 12 0.77 2.34 4.75
CA ILE A 12 -0.11 2.37 5.94
C ILE A 12 -0.88 3.68 6.02
N PHE A 13 -0.22 4.81 5.75
CA PHE A 13 -0.86 6.14 5.76
C PHE A 13 -1.94 6.25 4.67
N MET A 14 -1.66 5.75 3.46
CA MET A 14 -2.66 5.70 2.38
C MET A 14 -3.82 4.76 2.71
N ALA A 15 -3.56 3.63 3.35
CA ALA A 15 -4.62 2.72 3.82
C ALA A 15 -5.50 3.38 4.90
N ALA A 16 -4.90 4.11 5.84
CA ALA A 16 -5.64 4.85 6.87
C ALA A 16 -6.52 5.97 6.27
N ILE A 17 -6.02 6.69 5.26
CA ILE A 17 -6.80 7.68 4.52
C ILE A 17 -7.97 7.01 3.80
N LEU A 18 -7.73 5.89 3.13
CA LEU A 18 -8.78 5.15 2.44
C LEU A 18 -9.86 4.65 3.41
N MET A 19 -9.46 4.24 4.62
CA MET A 19 -10.38 3.84 5.69
C MET A 19 -11.24 5.00 6.17
N ALA A 20 -10.62 6.16 6.43
CA ALA A 20 -11.37 7.36 6.79
C ALA A 20 -12.34 7.78 5.67
N ILE A 21 -11.91 7.77 4.40
CA ILE A 21 -12.79 8.10 3.27
C ILE A 21 -13.95 7.11 3.20
N ASN A 22 -13.70 5.81 3.36
CA ASN A 22 -14.75 4.81 3.36
C ASN A 22 -15.78 5.11 4.47
N GLU A 23 -15.32 5.33 5.69
CA GLU A 23 -16.20 5.55 6.85
C GLU A 23 -16.98 6.87 6.80
N PHE A 24 -16.43 7.93 6.20
CA PHE A 24 -17.10 9.24 6.13
C PHE A 24 -17.90 9.49 4.85
N LEU A 25 -17.49 8.93 3.69
CA LEU A 25 -18.13 9.20 2.41
C LEU A 25 -19.02 8.06 1.90
N VAL A 26 -18.81 6.82 2.36
CA VAL A 26 -19.54 5.68 1.80
C VAL A 26 -20.81 5.43 2.61
N PRO A 27 -22.00 5.53 1.99
CA PRO A 27 -23.25 5.25 2.69
C PRO A 27 -23.34 3.78 3.11
N GLU A 28 -23.94 3.53 4.28
CA GLU A 28 -24.07 2.19 4.90
C GLU A 28 -24.71 1.14 3.97
N SER A 29 -25.55 1.57 3.02
CA SER A 29 -26.18 0.69 2.02
C SER A 29 -25.20 -0.02 1.10
N LEU A 30 -23.99 0.52 0.88
CA LEU A 30 -22.94 -0.11 0.07
C LEU A 30 -22.19 -1.20 0.84
N TYR A 31 -22.17 -1.15 2.18
CA TYR A 31 -21.54 -2.20 3.00
C TYR A 31 -22.33 -3.50 3.02
N MET A 32 -23.61 -3.46 2.62
CA MET A 32 -24.44 -4.65 2.40
C MET A 32 -24.09 -5.37 1.08
N ASN A 33 -23.25 -4.76 0.23
CA ASN A 33 -22.88 -5.32 -1.06
C ASN A 33 -21.54 -6.06 -0.96
N ASP A 34 -21.57 -7.38 -1.12
CA ASP A 34 -20.37 -8.23 -1.03
C ASP A 34 -19.29 -7.86 -2.06
N ALA A 35 -19.69 -7.42 -3.26
CA ALA A 35 -18.74 -7.01 -4.29
C ALA A 35 -17.98 -5.74 -3.89
N PHE A 36 -18.67 -4.80 -3.22
CA PHE A 36 -18.04 -3.58 -2.71
C PHE A 36 -17.05 -3.88 -1.58
N ASN A 37 -17.45 -4.73 -0.62
CA ASN A 37 -16.56 -5.15 0.47
C ASN A 37 -15.32 -5.89 -0.07
N HIS A 38 -15.51 -6.76 -1.06
CA HIS A 38 -14.39 -7.48 -1.66
C HIS A 38 -13.45 -6.54 -2.43
N PHE A 39 -14.00 -5.57 -3.16
CA PHE A 39 -13.22 -4.54 -3.87
C PHE A 39 -12.42 -3.67 -2.89
N MET A 40 -13.05 -3.18 -1.82
CA MET A 40 -12.38 -2.37 -0.79
C MET A 40 -11.26 -3.15 -0.10
N SER A 41 -11.47 -4.43 0.22
CA SER A 41 -10.43 -5.31 0.75
C SER A 41 -9.21 -5.39 -0.18
N VAL A 42 -9.43 -5.57 -1.48
CA VAL A 42 -8.35 -5.58 -2.49
C VAL A 42 -7.62 -4.23 -2.55
N CYS A 43 -8.35 -3.11 -2.46
CA CYS A 43 -7.74 -1.78 -2.41
C CYS A 43 -6.82 -1.60 -1.19
N TYR A 44 -7.22 -2.07 0.00
CA TYR A 44 -6.35 -2.03 1.18
C TYR A 44 -5.07 -2.85 1.00
N PHE A 45 -5.17 -4.07 0.46
CA PHE A 45 -3.99 -4.87 0.15
C PHE A 45 -3.10 -4.19 -0.88
N ALA A 46 -3.68 -3.58 -1.91
CA ALA A 46 -2.93 -2.84 -2.92
C ALA A 46 -2.17 -1.64 -2.33
N CYS A 47 -2.76 -0.90 -1.38
CA CYS A 47 -2.09 0.22 -0.69
C CYS A 47 -0.79 -0.20 0.01
N ILE A 48 -0.67 -1.45 0.45
CA ILE A 48 0.53 -1.97 1.13
C ILE A 48 1.48 -2.62 0.11
N ILE A 49 0.96 -3.42 -0.82
CA ILE A 49 1.78 -4.20 -1.76
C ILE A 49 2.44 -3.29 -2.80
N VAL A 50 1.72 -2.33 -3.38
CA VAL A 50 2.23 -1.44 -4.45
C VAL A 50 3.51 -0.69 -4.04
N PRO A 51 3.59 0.00 -2.89
CA PRO A 51 4.83 0.66 -2.48
C PRO A 51 5.98 -0.31 -2.22
N CYS A 52 5.69 -1.54 -1.78
CA CYS A 52 6.70 -2.59 -1.58
C CYS A 52 7.25 -3.10 -2.93
N VAL A 53 6.37 -3.33 -3.91
CA VAL A 53 6.76 -3.74 -5.28
C VAL A 53 7.55 -2.63 -5.97
N ILE A 54 7.11 -1.37 -5.88
CA ILE A 54 7.85 -0.23 -6.43
C ILE A 54 9.24 -0.12 -5.81
N TYR A 55 9.37 -0.37 -4.50
CA TYR A 55 10.67 -0.40 -3.83
C TYR A 55 11.57 -1.52 -4.36
N PHE A 56 11.03 -2.72 -4.52
CA PHE A 56 11.78 -3.88 -5.03
C PHE A 56 12.27 -3.65 -6.46
N ILE A 57 11.44 -3.04 -7.31
CA ILE A 57 11.81 -2.67 -8.69
C ILE A 57 12.89 -1.58 -8.69
N LYS A 58 12.76 -0.55 -7.84
CA LYS A 58 13.74 0.55 -7.77
C LYS A 58 15.05 0.18 -7.08
N THR A 59 15.02 -0.81 -6.20
CA THR A 59 16.16 -1.25 -5.38
C THR A 59 16.14 -2.79 -5.32
N PRO A 60 16.47 -3.45 -6.43
CA PRO A 60 16.50 -4.90 -6.47
C PRO A 60 17.54 -5.44 -5.47
N PRO A 61 17.32 -6.63 -4.89
CA PRO A 61 18.26 -7.25 -3.98
C PRO A 61 19.64 -7.40 -4.66
N GLY A 62 20.70 -7.02 -3.96
CA GLY A 62 22.05 -6.94 -4.53
C GLY A 62 22.42 -5.59 -5.16
N THR A 63 21.59 -4.56 -5.01
CA THR A 63 21.90 -3.18 -5.37
C THR A 63 21.91 -2.28 -4.13
N ASN A 64 22.94 -1.43 -4.01
CA ASN A 64 23.06 -0.47 -2.93
C ASN A 64 22.13 0.74 -3.17
N ASN A 65 22.08 1.66 -2.20
CA ASN A 65 21.25 2.87 -2.25
C ASN A 65 21.56 3.85 -3.40
N LYS A 66 22.62 3.59 -4.18
CA LYS A 66 23.06 4.38 -5.33
C LYS A 66 22.80 3.67 -6.68
N GLY A 67 22.21 2.47 -6.67
CA GLY A 67 22.02 1.69 -7.89
C GLY A 67 23.22 0.82 -8.27
N GLU A 68 24.25 0.74 -7.44
CA GLU A 68 25.46 -0.06 -7.73
C GLU A 68 25.29 -1.48 -7.19
N ARG A 69 25.70 -2.48 -7.98
CA ARG A 69 25.68 -3.87 -7.52
C ARG A 69 26.68 -4.06 -6.38
N ILE A 70 26.21 -4.55 -5.24
CA ILE A 70 27.07 -4.94 -4.11
C ILE A 70 27.61 -6.33 -4.44
N GLY A 71 28.88 -6.37 -4.86
CA GLY A 71 29.68 -7.59 -4.97
C GLY A 71 30.33 -7.94 -3.64
#